data_AF-A0A7S4E5G2-F1
#
_entry.id   AF-A0A7S4E5G2-F1
#
_cell.length_a   1.000
_cell.length_b   1.000
_cell.length_c   1.000
_cell.angle_alpha   90.00
_cell.angle_beta   90.00
_cell.angle_gamma   90.00
#
_symmetry.space_group_name_H-M   'P 1'
#
loop_
_entity.id
_entity.type
_entity.pdbx_description
1 polymer ?
#
loop_
_entity_poly.entity_id
_entity_poly.type
_entity_poly.pdbx_seq_one_letter_code
_entity_poly.pdbx_strand_id
1 'polypeptide(L)'
;MDPSSSSSGSENARVNSHMRSPFGNQMFEVNVPQGVRSGQAFALIANGQRVMVTCPANARPGQKIRFQLPIKLSSDEIQSIKLNYQKDGWVRCLSTDLTFHWIRSEGEVDGQLKDSRDLTWAFERIAFVRELRSSATVSSKSKVDHSLQLVPAKEASLSTVVPAINNGTSLAQELSRYAAMPFQHKEAWFRQQIAKIQVPWEDGHIKINVRRENLLQDSMEATESITQGDMRKIFRFEFISEPGVDAGGVAREWFQLVSALLFNPDFALWSYSSINQMCMQINPSSGVANDEHLRYFHFTGRLLGKALFDRQIVAGHLVRPLYKHILGWPVTVADLEQLDADTYANLCKLKDLEDVEVCCLDFTVTEDHWGTAQTIELKSDGANCMVTNRNVDEYIQLQMRYRLLERVKEQIKALLVGFYDVIPEALLSVFDFQELELLLCGLPEIDIEDWKRNTEQFLVLPIYP
;
A
#
# COMPACT_ATOMS: atom_id res chain seq x y z
N MET A 1 26.67 54.75 -24.84
CA MET A 1 26.70 53.75 -25.91
C MET A 1 27.37 52.52 -25.33
N ASP A 2 26.59 51.48 -25.03
CA ASP A 2 27.05 50.08 -25.06
C ASP A 2 27.56 49.75 -26.49
N PRO A 3 28.38 48.69 -26.73
CA PRO A 3 28.17 47.36 -26.15
C PRO A 3 29.39 46.42 -25.92
N SER A 4 29.10 45.40 -25.10
CA SER A 4 29.59 44.00 -25.04
C SER A 4 30.76 43.49 -25.89
N SER A 5 31.64 42.70 -25.25
CA SER A 5 31.93 41.30 -25.64
C SER A 5 32.87 40.59 -24.65
N SER A 6 32.32 39.76 -23.77
CA SER A 6 33.05 38.76 -22.98
C SER A 6 33.16 37.45 -23.79
N SER A 7 34.39 37.02 -24.07
CA SER A 7 34.70 35.78 -24.78
C SER A 7 34.66 34.55 -23.87
N SER A 8 34.04 33.51 -24.39
CA SER A 8 33.81 32.18 -23.83
C SER A 8 35.07 31.32 -23.70
N GLY A 9 35.23 30.67 -22.55
CA GLY A 9 36.17 29.58 -22.30
C GLY A 9 35.54 28.56 -21.35
N SER A 10 35.39 27.34 -21.83
CA SER A 10 34.73 26.17 -21.23
C SER A 10 35.34 25.69 -19.92
N GLU A 11 34.52 25.36 -18.91
CA GLU A 11 34.92 24.46 -17.82
C GLU A 11 33.73 23.64 -17.29
N ASN A 12 33.85 22.32 -17.43
CA ASN A 12 32.96 21.31 -16.86
C ASN A 12 33.10 21.30 -15.32
N ALA A 13 32.12 21.83 -14.59
CA ALA A 13 32.07 21.73 -13.14
C ALA A 13 31.14 20.58 -12.69
N ARG A 14 31.78 19.50 -12.22
CA ARG A 14 31.14 18.41 -11.47
C ARG A 14 30.49 18.95 -10.20
N VAL A 15 29.19 18.70 -10.03
CA VAL A 15 28.45 18.95 -8.79
C VAL A 15 28.86 17.90 -7.75
N ASN A 16 29.55 18.33 -6.69
CA ASN A 16 29.88 17.48 -5.54
C ASN A 16 28.91 17.82 -4.40
N SER A 17 27.84 17.03 -4.26
CA SER A 17 26.89 17.11 -3.14
C SER A 17 27.41 16.27 -1.98
N HIS A 18 28.00 16.92 -0.97
CA HIS A 18 28.19 16.28 0.34
C HIS A 18 26.87 16.27 1.11
N MET A 19 26.07 15.22 0.91
CA MET A 19 24.98 14.88 1.82
C MET A 19 25.58 14.37 3.15
N ARG A 20 25.41 15.13 4.23
CA ARG A 20 25.69 14.63 5.59
C ARG A 20 24.63 13.60 5.98
N SER A 21 25.09 12.42 6.39
CA SER A 21 24.27 11.34 6.97
C SER A 21 23.60 11.81 8.29
N PRO A 22 22.31 11.49 8.53
CA PRO A 22 21.60 11.89 9.76
C PRO A 22 21.85 10.97 10.96
N PHE A 23 22.67 9.93 10.81
CA PHE A 23 22.99 9.00 11.90
C PHE A 23 24.25 9.47 12.63
N GLY A 24 24.16 9.55 13.97
CA GLY A 24 25.28 9.94 14.82
C GLY A 24 26.55 9.17 14.46
N ASN A 25 27.63 9.90 14.23
CA ASN A 25 28.91 9.32 13.88
C ASN A 25 29.52 8.63 15.11
N GLN A 26 29.50 7.30 15.16
CA GLN A 26 30.32 6.59 16.13
C GLN A 26 31.78 6.66 15.67
N MET A 27 32.63 7.22 16.52
CA MET A 27 34.05 7.40 16.25
C MET A 27 34.80 6.14 16.67
N PHE A 28 35.45 5.49 15.69
CA PHE A 28 36.27 4.31 15.95
C PHE A 28 37.74 4.73 15.97
N GLU A 29 38.50 4.19 16.93
CA GLU A 29 39.95 4.41 17.06
C GLU A 29 40.70 3.09 16.76
N VAL A 30 41.62 3.12 15.80
CA VAL A 30 42.42 1.94 15.43
C VAL A 30 43.88 2.32 15.22
N ASN A 31 44.79 1.37 15.48
CA ASN A 31 46.20 1.52 15.11
C ASN A 31 46.40 1.18 13.63
N VAL A 32 47.13 2.02 12.89
CA VAL A 32 47.51 1.72 11.50
C VAL A 32 48.38 0.46 11.48
N PRO A 33 48.00 -0.60 10.73
CA PRO A 33 48.77 -1.84 10.68
C PRO A 33 50.18 -1.66 10.11
N GLN A 34 51.10 -2.52 10.52
CA GLN A 34 52.46 -2.56 9.97
C GLN A 34 52.42 -2.84 8.46
N GLY A 35 53.12 -2.02 7.67
CA GLY A 35 53.18 -2.13 6.20
C GLY A 35 52.16 -1.30 5.41
N VAL A 36 51.17 -0.67 6.06
CA VAL A 36 50.22 0.23 5.37
C VAL A 36 50.83 1.61 5.20
N ARG A 37 50.94 2.08 3.95
CA ARG A 37 51.45 3.42 3.64
C ARG A 37 50.34 4.47 3.69
N SER A 38 50.74 5.71 3.84
CA SER A 38 49.81 6.83 3.77
C SER A 38 49.08 6.87 2.40
N GLY A 39 47.77 7.13 2.42
CA GLY A 39 46.90 7.06 1.24
C GLY A 39 46.52 5.63 0.80
N GLN A 40 47.09 4.60 1.41
CA GLN A 40 46.77 3.21 1.12
C GLN A 40 45.55 2.76 1.93
N ALA A 41 44.60 2.08 1.27
CA ALA A 41 43.43 1.51 1.93
C ALA A 41 43.77 0.20 2.65
N PHE A 42 43.18 -0.01 3.82
CA PHE A 42 43.31 -1.23 4.60
C PHE A 42 41.96 -1.63 5.23
N ALA A 43 41.78 -2.92 5.48
CA ALA A 43 40.55 -3.47 6.04
C ALA A 43 40.60 -3.54 7.57
N LEU A 44 39.47 -3.30 8.23
CA LEU A 44 39.27 -3.47 9.67
C LEU A 44 37.89 -4.05 9.96
N ILE A 45 37.68 -4.57 11.16
CA ILE A 45 36.39 -5.12 11.61
C ILE A 45 35.80 -4.19 12.67
N ALA A 46 34.56 -3.71 12.46
CA ALA A 46 33.82 -2.84 13.37
C ALA A 46 32.39 -3.40 13.56
N ASN A 47 31.96 -3.61 14.81
CA ASN A 47 30.67 -4.24 15.16
C ASN A 47 30.39 -5.56 14.40
N GLY A 48 31.42 -6.38 14.18
CA GLY A 48 31.29 -7.65 13.45
C GLY A 48 31.32 -7.52 11.91
N GLN A 49 31.33 -6.30 11.35
CA GLN A 49 31.36 -6.07 9.91
C GLN A 49 32.76 -5.64 9.42
N ARG A 50 33.22 -6.16 8.27
CA ARG A 50 34.50 -5.78 7.65
C ARG A 50 34.34 -4.51 6.81
N VAL A 51 35.16 -3.51 7.09
CA VAL A 51 35.11 -2.18 6.47
C VAL A 51 36.48 -1.78 5.93
N MET A 52 36.50 -1.11 4.77
CA MET A 52 37.72 -0.59 4.15
C MET A 52 37.90 0.90 4.49
N VAL A 53 39.08 1.25 4.99
CA VAL A 53 39.41 2.62 5.39
C VAL A 53 40.75 3.03 4.76
N THR A 54 40.81 4.26 4.25
CA THR A 54 42.04 4.82 3.66
C THR A 54 42.90 5.46 4.74
N CYS A 55 44.18 5.06 4.82
CA CYS A 55 45.12 5.64 5.76
C CYS A 55 45.34 7.13 5.45
N PRO A 56 45.15 8.05 6.41
CA PRO A 56 45.34 9.48 6.19
C PRO A 56 46.75 9.87 5.71
N ALA A 57 46.85 10.98 4.98
CA ALA A 57 48.08 11.55 4.42
C ALA A 57 49.24 11.73 5.45
N ASN A 58 48.88 11.87 6.72
CA ASN A 58 49.76 12.21 7.83
C ASN A 58 49.96 11.08 8.87
N ALA A 59 49.35 9.90 8.67
CA ALA A 59 49.43 8.79 9.61
C ALA A 59 50.50 7.75 9.20
N ARG A 60 51.22 7.20 10.19
CA ARG A 60 52.24 6.15 10.01
C ARG A 60 51.83 4.83 10.66
N PRO A 61 52.38 3.68 10.22
CA PRO A 61 52.20 2.41 10.91
C PRO A 61 52.44 2.50 12.42
N GLY A 62 51.51 1.95 13.20
CA GLY A 62 51.51 2.00 14.67
C GLY A 62 50.86 3.24 15.30
N GLN A 63 50.52 4.28 14.53
CA GLN A 63 49.78 5.44 15.06
C GLN A 63 48.28 5.17 15.16
N LYS A 64 47.64 5.74 16.18
CA LYS A 64 46.19 5.73 16.35
C LYS A 64 45.54 6.71 15.38
N ILE A 65 44.59 6.24 14.60
CA ILE A 65 43.74 7.06 13.74
C ILE A 65 42.28 6.89 14.13
N ARG A 66 41.48 7.94 13.90
CA ARG A 66 40.05 7.95 14.17
C ARG A 66 39.27 8.15 12.88
N PHE A 67 38.22 7.36 12.69
CA PHE A 67 37.35 7.44 11.53
C PHE A 67 35.88 7.26 11.93
N GLN A 68 35.00 7.79 11.08
CA GLN A 68 33.56 7.74 11.26
C GLN A 68 32.97 6.79 10.23
N LEU A 69 32.20 5.82 10.67
CA LEU A 69 31.49 4.90 9.79
C LEU A 69 29.99 5.21 9.82
N PRO A 70 29.31 5.30 8.67
CA PRO A 70 27.87 5.15 8.64
C PRO A 70 27.58 3.69 9.01
N ILE A 71 26.92 3.46 10.14
CA ILE A 71 26.57 2.10 10.56
C ILE A 71 25.61 1.53 9.50
N LYS A 72 26.09 0.57 8.71
CA LYS A 72 25.25 -0.29 7.88
C LYS A 72 24.96 -1.53 8.71
N LEU A 73 23.69 -1.83 8.96
CA LEU A 73 23.29 -3.14 9.47
C LEU A 73 23.89 -4.22 8.56
N SER A 74 24.39 -5.30 9.13
CA SER A 74 24.96 -6.42 8.37
C SER A 74 23.89 -7.13 7.55
N SER A 75 24.28 -7.77 6.45
CA SER A 75 23.37 -8.55 5.60
C SER A 75 22.63 -9.65 6.38
N ASP A 76 23.27 -10.21 7.41
CA ASP A 76 22.70 -11.23 8.28
C ASP A 76 21.68 -10.63 9.27
N GLU A 77 21.93 -9.43 9.79
CA GLU A 77 20.94 -8.69 10.59
C GLU A 77 19.72 -8.30 9.75
N ILE A 78 19.93 -7.90 8.49
CA ILE A 78 18.85 -7.60 7.51
C ILE A 78 18.05 -8.87 7.18
N GLN A 79 18.70 -10.02 7.00
CA GLN A 79 18.05 -11.31 6.74
C GLN A 79 17.35 -11.89 7.98
N SER A 80 17.79 -11.50 9.19
CA SER A 80 17.20 -11.94 10.47
C SER A 80 15.92 -11.20 10.85
N ILE A 81 15.64 -10.04 10.22
CA ILE A 81 14.37 -9.33 10.40
C ILE A 81 13.29 -10.07 9.62
N LYS A 82 12.75 -11.12 10.22
CA LYS A 82 11.52 -11.76 9.76
C LYS A 82 10.35 -11.03 10.39
N LEU A 83 9.52 -10.43 9.54
CA LEU A 83 8.21 -9.93 9.97
C LEU A 83 7.39 -11.14 10.41
N ASN A 84 6.95 -11.15 11.67
CA ASN A 84 6.24 -12.28 12.24
C ASN A 84 4.75 -12.21 11.87
N TYR A 85 4.43 -12.37 10.59
CA TYR A 85 3.04 -12.39 10.10
C TYR A 85 2.92 -13.34 8.91
N GLN A 86 2.69 -14.63 9.19
CA GLN A 86 2.23 -15.62 8.21
C GLN A 86 0.72 -15.42 8.00
N LYS A 87 0.34 -14.54 7.08
CA LYS A 87 -0.99 -14.61 6.46
C LYS A 87 -0.79 -14.51 4.95
N ASP A 88 -1.29 -15.52 4.24
CA ASP A 88 -1.15 -15.71 2.79
C ASP A 88 0.28 -16.02 2.28
N GLY A 89 1.27 -16.20 3.16
CA GLY A 89 2.61 -16.69 2.80
C GLY A 89 3.54 -15.67 2.12
N TRP A 90 3.20 -14.38 2.11
CA TRP A 90 4.02 -13.30 1.52
C TRP A 90 4.60 -12.37 2.57
N VAL A 91 5.89 -12.03 2.42
CA VAL A 91 6.63 -11.15 3.32
C VAL A 91 7.30 -10.05 2.51
N ARG A 92 7.25 -8.82 3.04
CA ARG A 92 7.94 -7.67 2.48
C ARG A 92 9.38 -7.66 2.99
N CYS A 93 10.35 -7.67 2.08
CA CYS A 93 11.78 -7.68 2.38
C CYS A 93 12.48 -6.48 1.78
N LEU A 94 13.50 -5.98 2.48
CA LEU A 94 14.33 -4.87 2.00
C LEU A 94 15.40 -5.39 1.03
N SER A 95 15.48 -4.79 -0.15
CA SER A 95 16.50 -5.08 -1.16
C SER A 95 17.73 -4.16 -1.01
N THR A 96 18.80 -4.49 -1.73
CA THR A 96 20.10 -3.79 -1.71
C THR A 96 20.03 -2.35 -2.24
N ASP A 97 19.06 -2.06 -3.10
CA ASP A 97 18.70 -0.74 -3.62
C ASP A 97 17.78 0.06 -2.67
N LEU A 98 17.57 -0.46 -1.46
CA LEU A 98 16.76 0.13 -0.40
C LEU A 98 15.25 0.22 -0.74
N THR A 99 14.76 -0.52 -1.72
CA THR A 99 13.32 -0.69 -1.97
C THR A 99 12.79 -1.93 -1.27
N PHE A 100 11.48 -1.97 -1.06
CA PHE A 100 10.80 -3.14 -0.56
C PHE A 100 10.29 -4.03 -1.70
N HIS A 101 10.46 -5.34 -1.57
CA HIS A 101 9.97 -6.35 -2.51
C HIS A 101 9.19 -7.43 -1.78
N TRP A 102 8.29 -8.10 -2.49
CA TRP A 102 7.55 -9.23 -1.96
C TRP A 102 8.28 -10.55 -2.22
N ILE A 103 8.51 -11.30 -1.15
CA ILE A 103 9.10 -12.64 -1.19
C ILE A 103 8.09 -13.60 -0.56
N ARG A 104 7.99 -14.80 -1.12
CA ARG A 104 7.20 -15.86 -0.50
C ARG A 104 8.00 -16.44 0.67
N SER A 105 7.40 -16.51 1.85
CA SER A 105 8.01 -17.18 3.00
C SER A 105 8.02 -18.68 2.76
N GLU A 106 9.14 -19.23 2.28
CA GLU A 106 9.35 -20.68 2.18
C GLU A 106 9.60 -21.23 3.59
N GLY A 107 8.53 -21.72 4.22
CA GLY A 107 8.60 -22.29 5.56
C GLY A 107 7.24 -22.77 6.02
N GLU A 108 6.77 -23.87 5.41
CA GLU A 108 5.95 -24.95 6.05
C GLU A 108 5.42 -26.04 5.10
N VAL A 109 5.70 -26.01 3.78
CA VAL A 109 5.17 -27.07 2.87
C VAL A 109 6.21 -28.13 2.48
N ASP A 110 7.52 -27.86 2.55
CA ASP A 110 8.54 -28.83 2.08
C ASP A 110 9.03 -29.84 3.14
N GLY A 111 8.38 -29.89 4.31
CA GLY A 111 8.78 -30.76 5.42
C GLY A 111 8.15 -32.16 5.44
N GLN A 112 7.00 -32.38 4.81
CA GLN A 112 6.31 -33.67 4.80
C GLN A 112 5.47 -33.87 3.52
N LEU A 113 6.12 -33.94 2.36
CA LEU A 113 5.53 -34.57 1.18
C LEU A 113 6.52 -35.62 0.65
N LYS A 114 6.63 -36.71 1.42
CA LYS A 114 7.02 -38.01 0.85
C LYS A 114 5.73 -38.68 0.40
N ASP A 115 5.69 -38.99 -0.90
CA ASP A 115 4.65 -39.75 -1.59
C ASP A 115 3.28 -39.08 -1.77
N SER A 116 3.11 -38.38 -2.89
CA SER A 116 1.96 -38.54 -3.77
C SER A 116 2.23 -37.82 -5.10
N ARG A 117 1.55 -38.24 -6.16
CA ARG A 117 1.55 -37.60 -7.48
C ARG A 117 0.71 -36.30 -7.44
N ASP A 118 0.97 -35.45 -6.44
CA ASP A 118 0.23 -34.22 -6.24
C ASP A 118 0.90 -33.13 -7.08
N LEU A 119 0.24 -32.81 -8.20
CA LEU A 119 0.45 -31.58 -8.93
C LEU A 119 0.16 -30.41 -7.97
N THR A 120 1.15 -29.96 -7.21
CA THR A 120 1.06 -28.74 -6.42
C THR A 120 1.06 -27.55 -7.38
N TRP A 121 -0.14 -27.15 -7.81
CA TRP A 121 -0.37 -26.20 -8.90
C TRP A 121 0.16 -24.79 -8.60
N ALA A 122 0.39 -24.00 -9.66
CA ALA A 122 0.80 -22.60 -9.59
C ALA A 122 -0.22 -21.69 -8.88
N PHE A 123 -1.47 -22.13 -8.74
CA PHE A 123 -2.61 -21.40 -8.16
C PHE A 123 -2.35 -20.77 -6.78
N GLU A 124 -1.82 -21.55 -5.84
CA GLU A 124 -1.46 -21.06 -4.50
C GLU A 124 -0.18 -20.20 -4.51
N ARG A 125 0.50 -20.13 -5.65
CA ARG A 125 1.71 -19.34 -5.88
C ARG A 125 1.45 -18.04 -6.62
N ILE A 126 0.28 -17.88 -7.22
CA ILE A 126 -0.09 -16.70 -7.98
C ILE A 126 -0.56 -15.64 -6.99
N ALA A 127 0.17 -14.54 -6.97
CA ALA A 127 -0.24 -13.33 -6.32
C ALA A 127 0.15 -12.14 -7.20
N PHE A 128 -0.72 -11.14 -7.23
CA PHE A 128 -0.48 -9.91 -7.95
C PHE A 128 -0.46 -8.74 -7.00
N VAL A 129 0.30 -7.72 -7.34
CA VAL A 129 0.31 -6.45 -6.62
C VAL A 129 -0.05 -5.37 -7.62
N ARG A 130 -0.85 -4.40 -7.19
CA ARG A 130 -1.13 -3.24 -8.01
C ARG A 130 0.13 -2.37 -8.15
N GLU A 131 0.39 -1.89 -9.34
CA GLU A 131 1.44 -0.93 -9.64
C GLU A 131 0.77 0.36 -10.14
N LEU A 132 0.94 1.44 -9.37
CA LEU A 132 0.46 2.77 -9.71
C LEU A 132 1.65 3.60 -10.20
N ARG A 133 1.65 3.98 -11.47
CA ARG A 133 2.71 4.82 -12.07
C ARG A 133 2.16 6.19 -12.39
N SER A 134 3.00 7.20 -12.16
CA SER A 134 2.71 8.60 -12.47
C SER A 134 3.58 9.04 -13.65
N SER A 135 2.98 9.57 -14.70
CA SER A 135 3.66 10.13 -15.87
C SER A 135 3.33 11.62 -15.98
N ALA A 136 4.36 12.47 -16.01
CA ALA A 136 4.19 13.88 -16.28
C ALA A 136 4.05 14.09 -17.80
N THR A 137 2.87 14.45 -18.28
CA THR A 137 2.71 14.88 -19.68
C THR A 137 3.22 16.31 -19.82
N VAL A 138 4.17 16.50 -20.74
CA VAL A 138 4.71 17.82 -21.11
C VAL A 138 3.68 18.55 -21.98
N SER A 139 2.59 19.02 -21.39
CA SER A 139 1.65 19.95 -22.04
C SER A 139 1.35 21.13 -21.14
N SER A 140 0.91 22.24 -21.74
CA SER A 140 0.75 23.58 -21.16
C SER A 140 -0.23 23.70 -19.98
N LYS A 141 -0.85 22.61 -19.55
CA LYS A 141 -1.49 22.44 -18.24
C LYS A 141 -0.92 21.16 -17.65
N SER A 142 -0.06 21.26 -16.63
CA SER A 142 0.65 20.12 -16.02
C SER A 142 -0.31 19.18 -15.29
N LYS A 143 -1.07 18.36 -16.02
CA LYS A 143 -1.89 17.29 -15.45
C LYS A 143 -1.00 16.06 -15.34
N VAL A 144 -0.77 15.58 -14.13
CA VAL A 144 -0.10 14.30 -13.89
C VAL A 144 -1.06 13.20 -14.33
N ASP A 145 -0.63 12.34 -15.23
CA ASP A 145 -1.40 11.17 -15.64
C ASP A 145 -1.00 9.96 -14.80
N HIS A 146 -1.98 9.13 -14.45
CA HIS A 146 -1.76 7.96 -13.63
C HIS A 146 -2.24 6.70 -14.36
N SER A 147 -1.43 5.64 -14.31
CA SER A 147 -1.78 4.32 -14.82
C SER A 147 -1.73 3.29 -13.69
N LEU A 148 -2.71 2.39 -13.66
CA LEU A 148 -2.80 1.31 -12.68
C LEU A 148 -2.80 -0.04 -13.40
N GLN A 149 -2.03 -1.01 -12.91
CA GLN A 149 -2.03 -2.37 -13.45
C GLN A 149 -1.70 -3.40 -12.37
N LEU A 150 -2.03 -4.67 -12.58
CA LEU A 150 -1.54 -5.77 -11.75
C LEU A 150 -0.25 -6.36 -12.33
N VAL A 151 0.81 -6.39 -11.52
CA VAL A 151 2.08 -7.08 -11.82
C VAL A 151 2.24 -8.30 -10.90
N PRO A 152 2.97 -9.34 -11.31
CA PRO A 152 3.31 -10.44 -10.41
C PRO A 152 3.96 -9.92 -9.12
N ALA A 153 3.56 -10.45 -7.96
CA ALA A 153 4.01 -9.92 -6.67
C ALA A 153 5.55 -9.87 -6.53
N LYS A 154 6.25 -10.88 -7.08
CA LYS A 154 7.72 -10.95 -7.09
C LYS A 154 8.41 -9.83 -7.86
N GLU A 155 7.70 -9.22 -8.81
CA GLU A 155 8.20 -8.12 -9.65
C GLU A 155 7.86 -6.75 -9.06
N ALA A 156 6.96 -6.70 -8.08
CA ALA A 156 6.55 -5.46 -7.44
C ALA A 156 7.66 -4.92 -6.52
N SER A 157 7.83 -3.60 -6.55
CA SER A 157 8.76 -2.87 -5.70
C SER A 157 8.08 -1.64 -5.11
N LEU A 158 8.41 -1.30 -3.87
CA LEU A 158 7.96 -0.09 -3.20
C LEU A 158 9.15 0.77 -2.77
N SER A 159 9.13 2.04 -3.16
CA SER A 159 10.13 3.01 -2.71
C SER A 159 10.02 3.25 -1.20
N THR A 160 11.17 3.41 -0.55
CA THR A 160 11.26 3.74 0.88
C THR A 160 11.58 5.22 1.11
N VAL A 161 11.59 6.03 0.05
CA VAL A 161 11.90 7.45 0.10
C VAL A 161 10.63 8.25 0.37
N VAL A 162 10.67 9.11 1.37
CA VAL A 162 9.59 10.07 1.66
C VAL A 162 10.19 11.47 1.66
N PRO A 163 10.18 12.17 0.51
CA PRO A 163 10.88 13.45 0.35
C PRO A 163 10.51 14.48 1.42
N ALA A 164 9.24 14.48 1.86
CA ALA A 164 8.72 15.38 2.87
C ALA A 164 9.30 15.17 4.28
N ILE A 165 9.90 14.00 4.58
CA ILE A 165 10.44 13.69 5.91
C ILE A 165 11.96 13.78 5.94
N ASN A 166 12.63 13.32 4.88
CA ASN A 166 14.07 13.10 4.93
C ASN A 166 14.80 13.61 3.67
N ASN A 167 14.22 14.60 2.99
CA ASN A 167 14.82 15.30 1.85
C ASN A 167 15.33 14.36 0.74
N GLY A 168 14.61 13.27 0.50
CA GLY A 168 14.92 12.31 -0.56
C GLY A 168 15.86 11.17 -0.16
N THR A 169 16.22 11.05 1.12
CA THR A 169 16.93 9.86 1.62
C THR A 169 15.97 8.69 1.82
N SER A 170 16.47 7.48 2.05
CA SER A 170 15.62 6.29 2.28
C SER A 170 15.28 6.13 3.76
N LEU A 171 14.02 5.78 4.08
CA LEU A 171 13.57 5.36 5.42
C LEU A 171 13.63 3.83 5.61
N ALA A 172 14.25 3.10 4.68
CA ALA A 172 14.22 1.63 4.62
C ALA A 172 14.46 0.92 5.96
N GLN A 173 15.52 1.29 6.67
CA GLN A 173 15.87 0.66 7.95
C GLN A 173 14.83 0.95 9.04
N GLU A 174 14.32 2.18 9.10
CA GLU A 174 13.31 2.58 10.07
C GLU A 174 11.99 1.84 9.79
N LEU A 175 11.54 1.85 8.52
CA LEU A 175 10.34 1.13 8.08
C LEU A 175 10.45 -0.37 8.37
N SER A 176 11.57 -1.01 8.04
CA SER A 176 11.79 -2.43 8.29
C SER A 176 11.76 -2.77 9.78
N ARG A 177 12.31 -1.90 10.64
CA ARG A 177 12.31 -2.09 12.08
C ARG A 177 10.89 -2.01 12.65
N TYR A 178 10.11 -0.99 12.27
CA TYR A 178 8.75 -0.81 12.80
C TYR A 178 7.75 -1.81 12.25
N ALA A 179 7.90 -2.25 11.01
CA ALA A 179 7.06 -3.30 10.44
C ALA A 179 7.06 -4.59 11.28
N ALA A 180 8.17 -4.89 11.98
CA ALA A 180 8.31 -6.06 12.85
C ALA A 180 7.76 -5.86 14.28
N MET A 181 7.36 -4.64 14.65
CA MET A 181 6.87 -4.33 16.00
C MET A 181 5.37 -4.60 16.14
N PRO A 182 4.83 -4.73 17.37
CA PRO A 182 3.38 -4.77 17.59
C PRO A 182 2.67 -3.49 17.13
N PHE A 183 1.39 -3.62 16.75
CA PHE A 183 0.53 -2.54 16.24
C PHE A 183 0.68 -1.19 16.97
N GLN A 184 0.62 -1.17 18.31
CA GLN A 184 0.72 0.05 19.10
C GLN A 184 2.01 0.85 18.85
N HIS A 185 3.13 0.16 18.60
CA HIS A 185 4.40 0.81 18.30
C HIS A 185 4.43 1.34 16.86
N LYS A 186 3.82 0.61 15.92
CA LYS A 186 3.66 1.05 14.53
C LYS A 186 2.79 2.31 14.46
N GLU A 187 1.66 2.33 15.16
CA GLU A 187 0.75 3.48 15.25
C GLU A 187 1.46 4.69 15.87
N ALA A 188 2.12 4.52 17.01
CA ALA A 188 2.83 5.60 17.68
C ALA A 188 3.94 6.21 16.81
N TRP A 189 4.67 5.36 16.08
CA TRP A 189 5.67 5.80 15.11
C TRP A 189 5.05 6.53 13.93
N PHE A 190 4.00 5.97 13.32
CA PHE A 190 3.32 6.58 12.17
C PHE A 190 2.80 7.97 12.53
N ARG A 191 2.20 8.12 13.72
CA ARG A 191 1.78 9.42 14.26
C ARG A 191 2.93 10.42 14.36
N GLN A 192 4.11 9.99 14.78
CA GLN A 192 5.29 10.87 14.82
C GLN A 192 5.74 11.28 13.42
N GLN A 193 5.64 10.39 12.42
CA GLN A 193 5.99 10.74 11.04
C GLN A 193 4.97 11.70 10.40
N ILE A 194 3.67 11.50 10.66
CA ILE A 194 2.61 12.41 10.22
C ILE A 194 2.82 13.81 10.82
N ALA A 195 3.14 13.90 12.11
CA ALA A 195 3.42 15.17 12.77
C ALA A 195 4.61 15.95 12.15
N LYS A 196 5.58 15.26 11.53
CA LYS A 196 6.71 15.91 10.85
C LYS A 196 6.32 16.54 9.51
N ILE A 197 5.31 16.00 8.83
CA ILE A 197 4.86 16.49 7.51
C ILE A 197 3.63 17.40 7.60
N GLN A 198 2.98 17.44 8.76
CA GLN A 198 1.87 18.33 9.04
C GLN A 198 2.34 19.77 9.05
N VAL A 199 1.59 20.62 8.34
CA VAL A 199 1.84 22.06 8.32
C VAL A 199 1.41 22.65 9.67
N PRO A 200 2.29 23.38 10.37
CA PRO A 200 1.95 24.05 11.62
C PRO A 200 0.78 25.03 11.46
N TRP A 201 0.03 25.25 12.53
CA TRP A 201 -1.17 26.10 12.48
C TRP A 201 -0.88 27.54 12.04
N GLU A 202 0.25 28.07 12.50
CA GLU A 202 0.78 29.40 12.18
C GLU A 202 1.08 29.59 10.69
N ASP A 203 1.38 28.51 9.96
CA ASP A 203 1.68 28.51 8.53
C ASP A 203 0.41 28.31 7.67
N GLY A 204 -0.75 28.12 8.31
CA GLY A 204 -2.06 28.14 7.68
C GLY A 204 -2.94 26.92 8.01
N HIS A 205 -4.25 27.12 7.88
CA HIS A 205 -5.28 26.09 8.07
C HIS A 205 -6.32 26.19 6.96
N ILE A 206 -7.07 25.11 6.73
CA ILE A 206 -8.17 25.06 5.77
C ILE A 206 -9.49 25.09 6.54
N LYS A 207 -10.44 25.90 6.08
CA LYS A 207 -11.81 25.91 6.61
C LYS A 207 -12.71 25.09 5.68
N ILE A 208 -13.42 24.13 6.24
CA ILE A 208 -14.41 23.30 5.56
C ILE A 208 -15.78 23.70 6.10
N ASN A 209 -16.49 24.53 5.34
CA ASN A 209 -17.82 25.00 5.69
C ASN A 209 -18.85 24.18 4.92
N VAL A 210 -19.74 23.49 5.63
CA VAL A 210 -20.70 22.56 5.02
C VAL A 210 -22.10 22.76 5.58
N ARG A 211 -23.12 22.55 4.75
CA ARG A 211 -24.51 22.50 5.18
C ARG A 211 -24.91 21.07 5.48
N ARG A 212 -25.70 20.84 6.53
CA ARG A 212 -26.15 19.47 6.88
C ARG A 212 -27.00 18.86 5.76
N GLU A 213 -27.87 19.67 5.17
CA GLU A 213 -28.77 19.29 4.09
C GLU A 213 -28.05 18.96 2.77
N ASN A 214 -26.81 19.42 2.59
CA ASN A 214 -26.00 19.17 1.39
C ASN A 214 -24.61 18.60 1.73
N LEU A 215 -24.52 17.86 2.83
CA LEU A 215 -23.26 17.55 3.50
C LEU A 215 -22.25 16.85 2.57
N LEU A 216 -22.68 15.82 1.85
CA LEU A 216 -21.79 15.04 0.98
C LEU A 216 -21.25 15.90 -0.17
N GLN A 217 -22.12 16.67 -0.82
CA GLN A 217 -21.75 17.49 -1.96
C GLN A 217 -20.85 18.67 -1.57
N ASP A 218 -21.21 19.41 -0.52
CA ASP A 218 -20.39 20.53 -0.01
C ASP A 218 -19.00 20.01 0.42
N SER A 219 -18.95 18.84 1.07
CA SER A 219 -17.70 18.20 1.49
C SER A 219 -16.82 17.78 0.32
N MET A 220 -17.42 17.21 -0.72
CA MET A 220 -16.72 16.77 -1.93
C MET A 220 -16.16 17.98 -2.69
N GLU A 221 -16.96 19.02 -2.91
CA GLU A 221 -16.51 20.25 -3.57
C GLU A 221 -15.38 20.95 -2.82
N ALA A 222 -15.53 21.09 -1.50
CA ALA A 222 -14.50 21.70 -0.67
C ALA A 222 -13.20 20.89 -0.73
N THR A 223 -13.25 19.57 -0.53
CA THR A 223 -12.06 18.72 -0.45
C THR A 223 -11.33 18.58 -1.79
N GLU A 224 -12.07 18.48 -2.89
CA GLU A 224 -11.47 18.38 -4.23
C GLU A 224 -10.81 19.68 -4.68
N SER A 225 -11.22 20.83 -4.15
CA SER A 225 -10.58 22.12 -4.44
C SER A 225 -9.21 22.31 -3.77
N ILE A 226 -8.88 21.48 -2.79
CA ILE A 226 -7.64 21.57 -2.00
C ILE A 226 -6.47 21.01 -2.80
N THR A 227 -5.32 21.68 -2.75
CA THR A 227 -4.10 21.20 -3.40
C THR A 227 -3.47 20.06 -2.58
N GLN A 228 -2.68 19.19 -3.23
CA GLN A 228 -1.96 18.12 -2.53
C GLN A 228 -1.11 18.64 -1.35
N GLY A 229 -0.45 19.79 -1.51
CA GLY A 229 0.35 20.39 -0.43
C GLY A 229 -0.51 20.85 0.75
N ASP A 230 -1.70 21.40 0.46
CA ASP A 230 -2.63 21.90 1.48
C ASP A 230 -3.39 20.79 2.20
N MET A 231 -3.45 19.57 1.67
CA MET A 231 -4.04 18.42 2.37
C MET A 231 -3.34 18.10 3.71
N ARG A 232 -2.09 18.55 3.87
CA ARG A 232 -1.30 18.39 5.10
C ARG A 232 -1.53 19.51 6.14
N LYS A 233 -2.36 20.50 5.82
CA LYS A 233 -2.78 21.54 6.78
C LYS A 233 -3.85 21.00 7.72
N ILE A 234 -3.98 21.66 8.87
CA ILE A 234 -5.08 21.40 9.80
C ILE A 234 -6.39 21.87 9.18
N PHE A 235 -7.41 21.01 9.23
CA PHE A 235 -8.76 21.34 8.77
C PHE A 235 -9.60 21.80 9.95
N ARG A 236 -10.31 22.91 9.77
CA ARG A 236 -11.31 23.42 10.69
C ARG A 236 -12.68 23.26 10.06
N PHE A 237 -13.49 22.39 10.62
CA PHE A 237 -14.83 22.10 10.13
C PHE A 237 -15.85 23.03 10.81
N GLU A 238 -16.83 23.49 10.04
CA GLU A 238 -17.92 24.34 10.52
C GLU A 238 -19.22 23.96 9.78
N PHE A 239 -20.27 23.61 10.55
CA PHE A 239 -21.61 23.47 9.99
C PHE A 239 -22.24 24.86 9.90
N ILE A 240 -22.69 25.24 8.70
CA ILE A 240 -23.22 26.59 8.47
C ILE A 240 -24.43 26.83 9.38
N SER A 241 -24.44 27.97 10.08
CA SER A 241 -25.47 28.35 11.08
C SER A 241 -25.41 27.58 12.41
N GLU A 242 -24.40 26.74 12.62
CA GLU A 242 -24.18 25.98 13.85
C GLU A 242 -22.81 26.31 14.44
N PRO A 243 -22.69 27.32 15.32
CA PRO A 243 -21.41 27.66 15.94
C PRO A 243 -20.91 26.47 16.77
N GLY A 244 -19.89 25.80 16.26
CA GLY A 244 -19.24 24.67 16.92
C GLY A 244 -18.58 25.09 18.23
N VAL A 245 -18.99 24.45 19.34
CA VAL A 245 -18.43 24.72 20.68
C VAL A 245 -17.09 24.00 20.88
N ASP A 246 -16.95 22.80 20.31
CA ASP A 246 -15.75 21.97 20.36
C ASP A 246 -15.29 21.60 18.93
N ALA A 247 -14.16 22.17 18.51
CA ALA A 247 -13.60 21.91 17.18
C ALA A 247 -13.24 20.43 16.96
N GLY A 248 -12.87 19.69 18.02
CA GLY A 248 -12.57 18.26 17.94
C GLY A 248 -13.82 17.43 17.73
N GLY A 249 -14.90 17.74 18.45
CA GLY A 249 -16.22 17.13 18.28
C GLY A 249 -16.78 17.32 16.87
N VAL A 250 -16.70 18.54 16.34
CA VAL A 250 -17.22 18.85 14.99
C VAL A 250 -16.45 18.11 13.89
N ALA A 251 -15.12 17.99 14.02
CA ALA A 251 -14.32 17.19 13.08
C ALA A 251 -14.74 15.71 13.09
N ARG A 252 -14.86 15.11 14.28
CA ARG A 252 -15.29 13.71 14.43
C ARG A 252 -16.66 13.47 13.82
N GLU A 253 -17.61 14.37 14.11
CA GLU A 253 -18.96 14.31 13.55
C GLU A 253 -18.93 14.38 12.01
N TRP A 254 -18.16 15.30 11.44
CA TRP A 254 -18.04 15.44 9.99
C TRP A 254 -17.53 14.15 9.32
N PHE A 255 -16.44 13.55 9.82
CA PHE A 255 -15.91 12.31 9.25
C PHE A 255 -16.93 11.17 9.30
N GLN A 256 -17.63 11.02 10.43
CA GLN A 256 -18.65 9.98 10.60
C GLN A 256 -19.84 10.18 9.65
N LEU A 257 -20.39 11.38 9.58
CA LEU A 257 -21.57 11.65 8.74
C LEU A 257 -21.25 11.58 7.25
N VAL A 258 -20.13 12.18 6.82
CA VAL A 258 -19.75 12.19 5.40
C VAL A 258 -19.43 10.79 4.90
N SER A 259 -18.67 10.01 5.67
CA SER A 259 -18.36 8.62 5.28
C SER A 259 -19.61 7.74 5.25
N ALA A 260 -20.53 7.89 6.23
CA ALA A 260 -21.79 7.15 6.22
C ALA A 260 -22.64 7.47 4.97
N LEU A 261 -22.73 8.75 4.58
CA LEU A 261 -23.42 9.14 3.35
C LEU A 261 -22.70 8.61 2.10
N LEU A 262 -21.37 8.73 2.05
CA LEU A 262 -20.57 8.32 0.90
C LEU A 262 -20.64 6.81 0.66
N PHE A 263 -20.70 6.00 1.71
CA PHE A 263 -20.82 4.55 1.63
C PHE A 263 -22.27 4.05 1.53
N ASN A 264 -23.27 4.93 1.45
CA ASN A 264 -24.63 4.49 1.19
C ASN A 264 -24.72 3.91 -0.24
N PRO A 265 -25.15 2.63 -0.41
CA PRO A 265 -25.33 2.01 -1.72
C PRO A 265 -26.27 2.76 -2.68
N ASP A 266 -27.18 3.59 -2.16
CA ASP A 266 -28.13 4.36 -2.97
C ASP A 266 -27.44 5.36 -3.92
N PHE A 267 -26.20 5.78 -3.60
CA PHE A 267 -25.38 6.60 -4.50
C PHE A 267 -24.73 5.80 -5.64
N ALA A 268 -24.94 4.48 -5.68
CA ALA A 268 -24.42 3.56 -6.67
C ALA A 268 -22.89 3.55 -6.84
N LEU A 269 -22.14 4.14 -5.90
CA LEU A 269 -20.68 4.05 -5.84
C LEU A 269 -20.23 2.72 -5.24
N TRP A 270 -20.97 2.24 -4.25
CA TRP A 270 -20.64 1.06 -3.46
C TRP A 270 -21.79 0.05 -3.48
N SER A 271 -21.45 -1.20 -3.20
CA SER A 271 -22.41 -2.26 -2.92
C SER A 271 -21.95 -3.06 -1.70
N TYR A 272 -22.88 -3.74 -1.04
CA TYR A 272 -22.53 -4.65 0.04
C TYR A 272 -21.71 -5.83 -0.50
N SER A 273 -20.77 -6.33 0.30
CA SER A 273 -20.13 -7.62 0.02
C SER A 273 -21.17 -8.72 0.12
N SER A 274 -21.05 -9.71 -0.79
CA SER A 274 -21.89 -10.90 -0.83
C SER A 274 -21.75 -11.78 0.42
N ILE A 275 -20.64 -11.66 1.16
CA ILE A 275 -20.28 -12.55 2.28
C ILE A 275 -20.33 -11.82 3.62
N ASN A 276 -20.14 -10.50 3.62
CA ASN A 276 -20.27 -9.69 4.81
C ASN A 276 -20.99 -8.38 4.48
N GLN A 277 -22.29 -8.31 4.80
CA GLN A 277 -23.12 -7.11 4.55
C GLN A 277 -22.67 -5.88 5.35
N MET A 278 -21.74 -6.03 6.31
CA MET A 278 -21.10 -4.90 7.01
C MET A 278 -19.95 -4.27 6.22
N CYS A 279 -19.47 -4.94 5.16
CA CYS A 279 -18.39 -4.48 4.32
C CYS A 279 -18.89 -3.99 2.96
N MET A 280 -18.27 -2.92 2.48
CA MET A 280 -18.54 -2.29 1.20
C MET A 280 -17.49 -2.69 0.16
N GLN A 281 -17.96 -2.96 -1.05
CA GLN A 281 -17.13 -3.12 -2.23
C GLN A 281 -17.49 -2.04 -3.27
N ILE A 282 -16.56 -1.74 -4.16
CA ILE A 282 -16.83 -0.81 -5.26
C ILE A 282 -17.89 -1.41 -6.17
N ASN A 283 -18.91 -0.62 -6.50
CA ASN A 283 -19.85 -0.98 -7.55
C ASN A 283 -19.13 -0.87 -8.92
N PRO A 284 -18.92 -1.99 -9.65
CA PRO A 284 -18.31 -1.96 -11.00
C PRO A 284 -19.08 -1.03 -11.94
N SER A 285 -20.39 -0.97 -11.72
CA SER A 285 -21.37 -0.19 -12.44
C SER A 285 -21.45 1.29 -12.00
N SER A 286 -20.55 1.78 -11.13
CA SER A 286 -20.60 3.18 -10.68
C SER A 286 -20.60 4.23 -11.80
N GLY A 287 -19.90 3.96 -12.91
CA GLY A 287 -19.73 4.93 -14.00
C GLY A 287 -20.92 5.14 -14.93
N VAL A 288 -21.90 4.24 -14.94
CA VAL A 288 -23.15 4.47 -15.71
C VAL A 288 -24.22 5.12 -14.82
N ALA A 289 -24.17 4.88 -13.51
CA ALA A 289 -25.09 5.52 -12.58
C ALA A 289 -24.72 6.99 -12.30
N ASN A 290 -23.43 7.34 -12.36
CA ASN A 290 -22.93 8.67 -12.02
C ASN A 290 -21.69 9.04 -12.87
N ASP A 291 -21.82 10.06 -13.71
CA ASP A 291 -20.73 10.56 -14.56
C ASP A 291 -19.53 11.09 -13.74
N GLU A 292 -19.76 11.60 -12.53
CA GLU A 292 -18.73 12.11 -11.63
C GLU A 292 -18.16 11.02 -10.70
N HIS A 293 -18.47 9.73 -10.91
CA HIS A 293 -18.10 8.65 -9.97
C HIS A 293 -16.60 8.62 -9.65
N LEU A 294 -15.71 8.84 -10.63
CA LEU A 294 -14.26 8.86 -10.39
C LEU A 294 -13.84 10.00 -9.47
N ARG A 295 -14.50 11.15 -9.56
CA ARG A 295 -14.26 12.29 -8.66
C ARG A 295 -14.69 11.96 -7.23
N TYR A 296 -15.79 11.23 -7.06
CA TYR A 296 -16.18 10.70 -5.74
C TYR A 296 -15.19 9.66 -5.21
N PHE A 297 -14.62 8.78 -6.05
CA PHE A 297 -13.58 7.86 -5.59
C PHE A 297 -12.28 8.58 -5.23
N HIS A 298 -11.89 9.60 -5.97
CA HIS A 298 -10.76 10.47 -5.60
C HIS A 298 -11.00 11.18 -4.27
N PHE A 299 -12.19 11.78 -4.11
CA PHE A 299 -12.65 12.34 -2.84
C PHE A 299 -12.64 11.30 -1.71
N THR A 300 -13.09 10.06 -1.97
CA THR A 300 -13.03 8.95 -1.00
C THR A 300 -11.59 8.73 -0.56
N GLY A 301 -10.66 8.65 -1.51
CA GLY A 301 -9.23 8.53 -1.24
C GLY A 301 -8.74 9.62 -0.31
N ARG A 302 -9.03 10.88 -0.64
CA ARG A 302 -8.66 12.05 0.17
C ARG A 302 -9.30 12.03 1.56
N LEU A 303 -10.58 11.66 1.65
CA LEU A 303 -11.31 11.53 2.91
C LEU A 303 -10.65 10.48 3.82
N LEU A 304 -10.40 9.27 3.30
CA LEU A 304 -9.76 8.19 4.07
C LEU A 304 -8.32 8.54 4.44
N GLY A 305 -7.54 9.10 3.51
CA GLY A 305 -6.19 9.56 3.77
C GLY A 305 -6.16 10.67 4.83
N LYS A 306 -7.11 11.61 4.78
CA LYS A 306 -7.23 12.70 5.75
C LYS A 306 -7.73 12.21 7.10
N ALA A 307 -8.63 11.24 7.15
CA ALA A 307 -9.04 10.59 8.39
C ALA A 307 -7.84 9.93 9.09
N LEU A 308 -7.04 9.18 8.33
CA LEU A 308 -5.81 8.56 8.83
C LEU A 308 -4.78 9.60 9.30
N PHE A 309 -4.63 10.70 8.56
CA PHE A 309 -3.73 11.81 8.91
C PHE A 309 -4.13 12.50 10.22
N ASP A 310 -5.41 12.82 10.37
CA ASP A 310 -5.95 13.58 11.50
C ASP A 310 -6.33 12.70 12.71
N ARG A 311 -6.17 11.37 12.59
CA ARG A 311 -6.57 10.37 13.59
C ARG A 311 -8.07 10.40 13.87
N GLN A 312 -8.84 10.50 12.79
CA GLN A 312 -10.29 10.39 12.81
C GLN A 312 -10.68 9.02 12.27
N ILE A 313 -11.81 8.53 12.77
CA ILE A 313 -12.41 7.29 12.30
C ILE A 313 -13.52 7.60 11.30
N VAL A 314 -13.68 6.73 10.31
CA VAL A 314 -14.78 6.78 9.33
C VAL A 314 -15.82 5.71 9.64
N ALA A 315 -17.06 5.95 9.23
CA ALA A 315 -18.11 4.96 9.19
C ALA A 315 -17.91 4.06 7.95
N GLY A 316 -18.24 2.78 8.07
CA GLY A 316 -18.16 1.81 6.98
C GLY A 316 -16.83 1.07 6.92
N HIS A 317 -16.91 -0.23 6.61
CA HIS A 317 -15.77 -1.11 6.41
C HIS A 317 -15.62 -1.41 4.92
N LEU A 318 -14.39 -1.50 4.43
CA LEU A 318 -14.13 -1.94 3.07
C LEU A 318 -13.89 -3.46 3.03
N VAL A 319 -14.11 -4.08 1.89
CA VAL A 319 -13.63 -5.46 1.68
C VAL A 319 -12.10 -5.51 1.71
N ARG A 320 -11.54 -6.62 2.24
CA ARG A 320 -10.08 -6.84 2.35
C ARG A 320 -9.28 -6.50 1.10
N PRO A 321 -9.70 -6.87 -0.13
CA PRO A 321 -8.93 -6.55 -1.33
C PRO A 321 -8.67 -5.06 -1.51
N LEU A 322 -9.58 -4.18 -1.05
CA LEU A 322 -9.39 -2.73 -1.16
C LEU A 322 -8.29 -2.23 -0.21
N TYR A 323 -8.24 -2.71 1.03
CA TYR A 323 -7.11 -2.40 1.93
C TYR A 323 -5.79 -2.94 1.37
N LYS A 324 -5.80 -4.13 0.77
CA LYS A 324 -4.62 -4.69 0.09
C LYS A 324 -4.15 -3.80 -1.07
N HIS A 325 -5.06 -3.28 -1.89
CA HIS A 325 -4.72 -2.32 -2.94
C HIS A 325 -4.12 -1.03 -2.39
N ILE A 326 -4.68 -0.46 -1.31
CA ILE A 326 -4.12 0.73 -0.62
C ILE A 326 -2.72 0.46 -0.06
N LEU A 327 -2.40 -0.76 0.38
CA LEU A 327 -1.07 -1.06 0.91
C LEU A 327 -0.05 -1.52 -0.14
N GLY A 328 -0.49 -1.75 -1.39
CA GLY A 328 0.34 -2.47 -2.37
C GLY A 328 0.69 -3.87 -1.89
N TRP A 329 -0.29 -4.53 -1.25
CA TRP A 329 -0.20 -5.89 -0.71
C TRP A 329 -0.58 -6.93 -1.78
N PRO A 330 0.02 -8.14 -1.78
CA PRO A 330 -0.32 -9.17 -2.75
C PRO A 330 -1.78 -9.61 -2.60
N VAL A 331 -2.55 -9.46 -3.67
CA VAL A 331 -3.86 -10.08 -3.79
C VAL A 331 -3.70 -11.49 -4.36
N THR A 332 -4.41 -12.44 -3.77
CA THR A 332 -4.38 -13.87 -4.12
C THR A 332 -5.78 -14.34 -4.49
N VAL A 333 -5.92 -15.60 -4.91
CA VAL A 333 -7.25 -16.12 -5.24
C VAL A 333 -8.15 -16.25 -3.99
N ALA A 334 -7.58 -16.38 -2.79
CA ALA A 334 -8.35 -16.35 -1.55
C ALA A 334 -9.04 -14.99 -1.31
N ASP A 335 -8.51 -13.91 -1.89
CA ASP A 335 -9.16 -12.60 -1.83
C ASP A 335 -10.39 -12.51 -2.74
N LEU A 336 -10.49 -13.37 -3.76
CA LEU A 336 -11.67 -13.48 -4.61
C LEU A 336 -12.85 -14.05 -3.84
N GLU A 337 -12.60 -14.99 -2.92
CA GLU A 337 -13.63 -15.56 -2.06
C GLU A 337 -14.41 -14.42 -1.41
N GLN A 338 -13.75 -13.43 -0.80
CA GLN A 338 -14.43 -12.32 -0.11
C GLN A 338 -15.25 -11.37 -1.00
N LEU A 339 -15.00 -11.37 -2.31
CA LEU A 339 -15.80 -10.61 -3.27
C LEU A 339 -16.96 -11.45 -3.81
N ASP A 340 -16.70 -12.73 -4.06
CA ASP A 340 -17.60 -13.64 -4.76
C ASP A 340 -17.25 -15.11 -4.40
N ALA A 341 -17.90 -15.61 -3.34
CA ALA A 341 -17.70 -16.98 -2.85
C ALA A 341 -18.10 -18.03 -3.89
N ASP A 342 -19.14 -17.77 -4.69
CA ASP A 342 -19.62 -18.71 -5.69
C ASP A 342 -18.62 -18.83 -6.84
N THR A 343 -18.14 -17.70 -7.37
CA THR A 343 -17.08 -17.70 -8.38
C THR A 343 -15.81 -18.37 -7.84
N TYR A 344 -15.40 -18.05 -6.61
CA TYR A 344 -14.25 -18.70 -6.00
C TYR A 344 -14.41 -20.22 -5.91
N ALA A 345 -15.55 -20.70 -5.39
CA ALA A 345 -15.84 -22.13 -5.28
C ALA A 345 -15.86 -22.81 -6.66
N ASN A 346 -16.42 -22.17 -7.67
CA ASN A 346 -16.47 -22.69 -9.04
C ASN A 346 -15.06 -22.79 -9.65
N LEU A 347 -14.23 -21.76 -9.50
CA LEU A 347 -12.83 -21.78 -9.98
C LEU A 347 -11.99 -22.84 -9.25
N CYS A 348 -12.27 -23.10 -7.97
CA CYS A 348 -11.64 -24.20 -7.24
C CYS A 348 -12.06 -25.57 -7.80
N LYS A 349 -13.35 -25.79 -8.08
CA LYS A 349 -13.85 -27.05 -8.65
C LYS A 349 -13.27 -27.37 -10.03
N LEU A 350 -12.99 -26.37 -10.86
CA LEU A 350 -12.38 -26.59 -12.19
C LEU A 350 -11.06 -27.35 -12.12
N LYS A 351 -10.37 -27.34 -10.97
CA LYS A 351 -9.09 -28.01 -10.79
C LYS A 351 -9.21 -29.50 -10.50
N ASP A 352 -10.33 -29.89 -9.89
CA ASP A 352 -10.57 -31.27 -9.48
C ASP A 352 -11.22 -32.08 -10.61
N LEU A 353 -11.55 -31.43 -11.72
CA LEU A 353 -12.12 -32.07 -12.90
C LEU A 353 -11.03 -32.79 -13.70
N GLU A 354 -11.29 -34.06 -14.03
CA GLU A 354 -10.46 -34.82 -14.97
C GLU A 354 -10.51 -34.23 -16.38
N ASP A 355 -11.66 -33.65 -16.76
CA ASP A 355 -11.88 -33.00 -18.05
C ASP A 355 -12.68 -31.69 -17.88
N VAL A 356 -11.96 -30.56 -17.93
CA VAL A 356 -12.54 -29.21 -17.85
C VAL A 356 -13.36 -28.85 -19.10
N GLU A 357 -13.12 -29.51 -20.24
CA GLU A 357 -13.80 -29.20 -21.50
C GLU A 357 -15.32 -29.46 -21.41
N VAL A 358 -15.75 -30.36 -20.53
CA VAL A 358 -17.16 -30.66 -20.22
C VAL A 358 -17.91 -29.43 -19.69
N CYS A 359 -17.21 -28.46 -19.10
CA CYS A 359 -17.83 -27.22 -18.64
C CYS A 359 -18.17 -26.25 -19.79
N CYS A 360 -17.71 -26.51 -21.02
CA CYS A 360 -17.95 -25.67 -22.19
C CYS A 360 -17.62 -24.18 -21.95
N LEU A 361 -16.56 -23.92 -21.20
CA LEU A 361 -16.12 -22.56 -20.90
C LEU A 361 -15.25 -22.01 -22.02
N ASP A 362 -15.32 -20.70 -22.20
CA ASP A 362 -14.40 -19.90 -23.01
C ASP A 362 -13.74 -18.82 -22.14
N PHE A 363 -12.88 -17.98 -22.72
CA PHE A 363 -12.22 -16.90 -21.99
C PHE A 363 -13.08 -15.63 -21.92
N THR A 364 -14.34 -15.78 -21.50
CA THR A 364 -15.26 -14.66 -21.27
C THR A 364 -15.84 -14.64 -19.86
N VAL A 365 -16.42 -13.50 -19.50
CA VAL A 365 -17.20 -13.33 -18.27
C VAL A 365 -18.47 -12.56 -18.58
N THR A 366 -19.59 -12.99 -17.99
CA THR A 366 -20.86 -12.30 -18.10
C THR A 366 -21.05 -11.40 -16.88
N GLU A 367 -21.34 -10.12 -17.10
CA GLU A 367 -21.65 -9.15 -16.06
C GLU A 367 -23.03 -8.53 -16.27
N ASP A 368 -23.78 -8.38 -15.18
CA ASP A 368 -25.06 -7.69 -15.20
C ASP A 368 -24.86 -6.18 -15.03
N HIS A 369 -25.22 -5.43 -16.06
CA HIS A 369 -25.23 -3.98 -16.08
C HIS A 369 -26.69 -3.51 -16.16
N TRP A 370 -27.29 -3.16 -15.01
CA TRP A 370 -28.69 -2.71 -14.86
C TRP A 370 -29.73 -3.64 -15.52
N GLY A 371 -29.61 -4.94 -15.29
CA GLY A 371 -30.51 -5.96 -15.83
C GLY A 371 -30.16 -6.39 -17.25
N THR A 372 -29.05 -5.92 -17.82
CA THR A 372 -28.55 -6.33 -19.13
C THR A 372 -27.25 -7.11 -18.98
N ALA A 373 -27.29 -8.39 -19.36
CA ALA A 373 -26.10 -9.22 -19.42
C ALA A 373 -25.16 -8.74 -20.53
N GLN A 374 -23.92 -8.42 -20.17
CA GLN A 374 -22.84 -8.08 -21.09
C GLN A 374 -21.74 -9.14 -21.00
N THR A 375 -21.27 -9.61 -22.15
CA THR A 375 -20.14 -10.55 -22.24
C THR A 375 -18.85 -9.78 -22.47
N ILE A 376 -17.85 -10.05 -21.64
CA ILE A 376 -16.55 -9.39 -21.65
C ILE A 376 -15.48 -10.44 -21.90
N GLU A 377 -14.66 -10.23 -22.93
CA GLU A 377 -13.52 -11.11 -23.20
C GLU A 377 -12.38 -10.83 -22.23
N LEU A 378 -11.87 -11.89 -21.59
CA LEU A 378 -10.77 -11.81 -20.63
C LEU A 378 -9.40 -11.67 -21.29
N LYS A 379 -9.30 -12.06 -22.56
CA LYS A 379 -8.15 -11.90 -23.44
C LYS A 379 -8.61 -11.72 -24.87
N SER A 380 -7.70 -11.31 -25.76
CA SER A 380 -8.01 -11.17 -27.18
C SER A 380 -8.51 -12.48 -27.79
N ASP A 381 -9.64 -12.41 -28.51
CA ASP A 381 -10.30 -13.57 -29.14
C ASP A 381 -10.76 -14.61 -28.11
N GLY A 382 -11.16 -14.12 -26.93
CA GLY A 382 -11.49 -14.95 -25.77
C GLY A 382 -12.72 -15.83 -25.97
N ALA A 383 -13.73 -15.34 -26.68
CA ALA A 383 -14.96 -16.08 -26.98
C ALA A 383 -14.72 -17.28 -27.92
N ASN A 384 -13.66 -17.26 -28.72
CA ASN A 384 -13.30 -18.36 -29.63
C ASN A 384 -12.22 -19.28 -29.04
N CYS A 385 -11.80 -19.03 -27.79
CA CYS A 385 -10.79 -19.83 -27.11
C CYS A 385 -11.46 -20.72 -26.05
N MET A 386 -11.54 -22.03 -26.30
CA MET A 386 -12.10 -22.97 -25.34
C MET A 386 -11.15 -23.19 -24.15
N VAL A 387 -11.71 -23.30 -22.95
CA VAL A 387 -10.97 -23.70 -21.75
C VAL A 387 -10.83 -25.21 -21.74
N THR A 388 -9.59 -25.65 -21.54
CA THR A 388 -9.11 -27.04 -21.56
C THR A 388 -8.20 -27.25 -20.35
N ASN A 389 -7.88 -28.51 -20.02
CA ASN A 389 -6.90 -28.82 -18.96
C ASN A 389 -5.52 -28.18 -19.19
N ARG A 390 -5.18 -27.78 -20.43
CA ARG A 390 -3.89 -27.16 -20.77
C ARG A 390 -3.84 -25.66 -20.48
N ASN A 391 -4.99 -24.97 -20.47
CA ASN A 391 -5.06 -23.51 -20.33
C ASN A 391 -5.98 -23.05 -19.19
N VAL A 392 -6.54 -23.96 -18.39
CA VAL A 392 -7.38 -23.64 -17.23
C VAL A 392 -6.68 -22.72 -16.22
N ASP A 393 -5.37 -22.88 -16.02
CA ASP A 393 -4.58 -22.00 -15.15
C ASP A 393 -4.56 -20.54 -15.65
N GLU A 394 -4.50 -20.34 -16.97
CA GLU A 394 -4.57 -19.00 -17.59
C GLU A 394 -5.97 -18.41 -17.40
N TYR A 395 -7.01 -19.21 -17.62
CA TYR A 395 -8.40 -18.80 -17.44
C TYR A 395 -8.67 -18.31 -16.02
N ILE A 396 -8.24 -19.10 -15.02
CA ILE A 396 -8.34 -18.75 -13.60
C ILE A 396 -7.58 -17.46 -13.29
N GLN A 397 -6.35 -17.30 -13.81
CA GLN A 397 -5.56 -16.09 -13.61
C GLN A 397 -6.26 -14.85 -14.16
N LEU A 398 -6.84 -14.95 -15.36
CA LEU A 398 -7.55 -13.84 -15.98
C LEU A 398 -8.85 -13.51 -15.25
N GLN A 399 -9.61 -14.51 -14.80
CA GLN A 399 -10.78 -14.31 -13.93
C GLN A 399 -10.41 -13.57 -12.65
N MET A 400 -9.33 -14.01 -11.98
CA MET A 400 -8.82 -13.37 -10.78
C MET A 400 -8.45 -11.90 -11.04
N ARG A 401 -7.64 -11.62 -12.08
CA ARG A 401 -7.21 -10.25 -12.43
C ARG A 401 -8.40 -9.35 -12.75
N TYR A 402 -9.37 -9.89 -13.49
CA TYR A 402 -10.56 -9.16 -13.90
C TYR A 402 -11.41 -8.76 -12.69
N ARG A 403 -11.73 -9.73 -11.82
CA ARG A 403 -12.63 -9.53 -10.67
C ARG A 403 -11.99 -8.70 -9.54
N LEU A 404 -10.68 -8.85 -9.29
CA LEU A 404 -9.96 -8.15 -8.21
C LEU A 404 -9.50 -6.74 -8.59
N LEU A 405 -9.29 -6.44 -9.87
CA LEU A 405 -8.89 -5.10 -10.30
C LEU A 405 -9.58 -4.61 -11.56
N GLU A 406 -9.50 -5.33 -12.70
CA GLU A 406 -9.74 -4.72 -14.01
C GLU A 406 -11.14 -4.09 -14.13
N ARG A 407 -12.18 -4.76 -13.63
CA ARG A 407 -13.58 -4.25 -13.67
C ARG A 407 -13.83 -2.98 -12.85
N VAL A 408 -12.94 -2.65 -11.92
CA VAL A 408 -13.03 -1.48 -11.01
C VAL A 408 -11.75 -0.64 -11.02
N LYS A 409 -10.94 -0.79 -12.07
CA LYS A 409 -9.58 -0.26 -12.15
C LYS A 409 -9.53 1.26 -12.07
N GLU A 410 -10.44 1.94 -12.75
CA GLU A 410 -10.47 3.40 -12.78
C GLU A 410 -10.91 3.97 -11.42
N GLN A 411 -11.85 3.32 -10.75
CA GLN A 411 -12.32 3.66 -9.41
C GLN A 411 -11.21 3.47 -8.37
N ILE A 412 -10.53 2.31 -8.38
CA ILE A 412 -9.40 2.04 -7.49
C ILE A 412 -8.26 3.04 -7.76
N LYS A 413 -7.95 3.32 -9.03
CA LYS A 413 -6.93 4.31 -9.38
C LYS A 413 -7.24 5.69 -8.80
N ALA A 414 -8.47 6.19 -9.00
CA ALA A 414 -8.89 7.47 -8.46
C ALA A 414 -8.78 7.51 -6.92
N LEU A 415 -9.24 6.45 -6.25
CA LEU A 415 -9.12 6.30 -4.79
C LEU A 415 -7.66 6.32 -4.32
N LEU A 416 -6.79 5.55 -4.95
CA LEU A 416 -5.37 5.49 -4.57
C LEU A 416 -4.67 6.82 -4.76
N VAL A 417 -4.93 7.52 -5.88
CA VAL A 417 -4.38 8.87 -6.12
C VAL A 417 -4.83 9.83 -5.02
N GLY A 418 -6.12 9.88 -4.71
CA GLY A 418 -6.64 10.72 -3.64
C GLY A 418 -6.11 10.36 -2.25
N PHE A 419 -5.88 9.07 -1.98
CA PHE A 419 -5.31 8.62 -0.71
C PHE A 419 -3.85 9.08 -0.55
N TYR A 420 -3.04 8.93 -1.62
CA TYR A 420 -1.64 9.32 -1.61
C TYR A 420 -1.38 10.82 -1.80
N ASP A 421 -2.41 11.60 -2.13
CA ASP A 421 -2.35 13.04 -1.98
C ASP A 421 -2.08 13.44 -0.52
N VAL A 422 -2.60 12.65 0.42
CA VAL A 422 -2.51 12.94 1.86
C VAL A 422 -1.39 12.15 2.53
N ILE A 423 -1.37 10.83 2.32
CA ILE A 423 -0.47 9.91 3.03
C ILE A 423 0.63 9.40 2.09
N PRO A 424 1.91 9.65 2.36
CA PRO A 424 2.99 9.03 1.59
C PRO A 424 2.92 7.49 1.67
N GLU A 425 2.83 6.83 0.52
CA GLU A 425 2.65 5.37 0.40
C GLU A 425 3.69 4.58 1.22
N ALA A 426 4.95 5.00 1.22
CA ALA A 426 6.02 4.31 1.93
C ALA A 426 5.79 4.23 3.45
N LEU A 427 5.08 5.19 4.06
CA LEU A 427 4.80 5.18 5.50
C LEU A 427 3.77 4.10 5.89
N LEU A 428 2.91 3.72 4.96
CA LEU A 428 1.93 2.65 5.17
C LEU A 428 2.59 1.28 5.21
N SER A 429 3.84 1.16 4.73
CA SER A 429 4.50 -0.13 4.53
C SER A 429 4.75 -0.93 5.81
N VAL A 430 4.61 -0.30 6.98
CA VAL A 430 4.73 -0.93 8.30
C VAL A 430 3.48 -1.71 8.71
N PHE A 431 2.31 -1.36 8.13
CA PHE A 431 1.03 -1.94 8.49
C PHE A 431 0.64 -3.08 7.56
N ASP A 432 -0.09 -4.05 8.10
CA ASP A 432 -0.89 -4.98 7.30
C ASP A 432 -2.31 -4.43 7.02
N PHE A 433 -3.08 -5.16 6.21
CA PHE A 433 -4.41 -4.73 5.78
C PHE A 433 -5.45 -4.71 6.91
N GLN A 434 -5.27 -5.50 7.96
CA GLN A 434 -6.16 -5.50 9.14
C GLN A 434 -5.81 -4.34 10.07
N GLU A 435 -4.53 -4.05 10.24
CA GLU A 435 -4.05 -2.89 10.98
C GLU A 435 -4.48 -1.58 10.29
N LEU A 436 -4.47 -1.52 8.96
CA LEU A 436 -4.99 -0.35 8.22
C LEU A 436 -6.50 -0.19 8.40
N GLU A 437 -7.27 -1.27 8.32
CA GLU A 437 -8.70 -1.26 8.65
C GLU A 437 -8.92 -0.71 10.06
N LEU A 438 -8.14 -1.20 11.03
CA LEU A 438 -8.25 -0.79 12.41
C LEU A 438 -7.98 0.71 12.62
N LEU A 439 -6.99 1.26 11.92
CA LEU A 439 -6.66 2.68 11.99
C LEU A 439 -7.77 3.58 11.41
N LEU A 440 -8.49 3.10 10.39
CA LEU A 440 -9.53 3.85 9.70
C LEU A 440 -10.90 3.73 10.38
N CYS A 441 -11.26 2.53 10.85
CA CYS A 441 -12.60 2.23 11.35
C CYS A 441 -12.65 2.16 12.89
N GLY A 442 -11.50 2.04 13.56
CA GLY A 442 -11.42 1.90 15.01
C GLY A 442 -11.61 0.45 15.51
N LEU A 443 -11.38 0.23 16.80
CA LEU A 443 -11.66 -1.05 17.45
C LEU A 443 -13.18 -1.21 17.63
N PRO A 444 -13.78 -2.36 17.23
CA PRO A 444 -15.14 -2.65 17.62
C PRO A 444 -15.20 -2.84 19.14
N GLU A 445 -16.19 -2.24 19.80
CA GLU A 445 -16.56 -2.64 21.15
C GLU A 445 -17.31 -3.97 21.06
N ILE A 446 -16.68 -5.05 21.52
CA ILE A 446 -17.26 -6.39 21.50
C ILE A 446 -17.89 -6.66 22.86
N ASP A 447 -19.22 -6.76 22.90
CA ASP A 447 -19.94 -7.27 24.07
C ASP A 447 -19.75 -8.79 24.16
N ILE A 448 -18.83 -9.21 25.05
CA ILE A 448 -18.50 -10.61 25.28
C ILE A 448 -19.72 -11.40 25.77
N GLU A 449 -20.60 -10.78 26.56
CA GLU A 449 -21.77 -11.47 27.10
C GLU A 449 -22.83 -11.67 26.02
N ASP A 450 -23.00 -10.70 25.13
CA ASP A 450 -23.83 -10.90 23.94
C ASP A 450 -23.28 -11.97 23.00
N TRP A 451 -21.96 -11.95 22.76
CA TRP A 451 -21.33 -12.97 21.91
C TRP A 451 -21.53 -14.37 22.49
N LYS A 452 -21.32 -14.56 23.81
CA LYS A 452 -21.57 -15.84 24.47
C LYS A 452 -23.02 -16.30 24.34
N ARG A 453 -24.00 -15.40 24.53
CA ARG A 453 -25.43 -15.73 24.43
C ARG A 453 -25.83 -16.19 23.03
N ASN A 454 -25.17 -15.68 22.00
CA ASN A 454 -25.46 -15.97 20.60
C ASN A 454 -24.45 -16.93 19.94
N THR A 455 -23.67 -17.68 20.73
CA THR A 455 -22.73 -18.68 20.21
C THR A 455 -23.41 -20.05 20.07
N GLU A 456 -23.49 -20.56 18.85
CA GLU A 456 -23.95 -21.93 18.59
C GLU A 456 -22.82 -22.95 18.84
N GLN A 457 -23.14 -24.03 19.57
CA GLN A 457 -22.20 -25.10 19.87
C GLN A 457 -22.61 -26.37 19.13
N PHE A 458 -21.72 -26.86 18.26
CA PHE A 458 -21.91 -28.13 17.56
C PHE A 458 -21.01 -29.20 18.20
N LEU A 459 -21.63 -30.24 18.77
CA LEU A 459 -20.93 -31.44 19.24
C LEU A 459 -20.63 -32.33 18.03
N VAL A 460 -19.36 -32.32 17.60
CA VAL A 460 -18.87 -33.33 16.65
C VAL A 460 -18.59 -34.61 17.43
N LEU A 461 -19.55 -35.54 17.41
CA LEU A 461 -19.33 -36.87 17.96
C LEU A 461 -18.32 -37.61 17.07
N PRO A 462 -17.26 -38.22 17.64
CA PRO A 462 -16.36 -39.04 16.86
C PRO A 462 -17.15 -40.20 16.25
N ILE A 463 -17.17 -40.28 14.92
CA ILE A 463 -17.62 -41.46 14.19
C ILE A 463 -16.54 -42.52 14.47
N TYR A 464 -16.78 -43.39 15.45
CA TYR A 464 -15.98 -44.60 15.60
C TYR A 464 -16.32 -45.55 14.45
N PRO A 465 -15.30 -46.19 13.83
CA PRO A 465 -15.46 -47.01 12.62
C PRO A 465 -16.30 -48.27 12.82
#